data_AF-A0A7W8FKF9-F1
#
_entry.id   AF-A0A7W8FKF9-F1
#
_cell.length_a   1.000
_cell.length_b   1.000
_cell.length_c   1.000
_cell.angle_alpha   90.00
_cell.angle_beta   90.00
_cell.angle_gamma   90.00
#
_symmetry.space_group_name_H-M   'P 1'
#
loop_
_entity.id
_entity.type
_entity.pdbx_description
1 polymer ?
#
loop_
_entity_poly.entity_id
_entity_poly.type
_entity_poly.pdbx_seq_one_letter_code
_entity_poly.pdbx_strand_id
1 'polypeptide(L)'
;MASSLPNNPSLDRLKADARRLQRGITTGDRDAVDLVRRCHPKPSIALAESPSRFALHDAQLTIARSYGFTGWPALVHYLRIAADFTVDPHAVDEDTLDPADRFCALSALRYDDDDAPPRWQTAADLLAADPMLVDRHVWAAAAASDPAALRRHLAADPTLARRAGGPFGWAPLLHLTYSRAPLGRSQDEALEAAAVLLDAGADPNAGYLWCGMSTPFTALTGAFGEGEQGPRRQPRHPYDQALAALLLDRGAHPEDQQTLYNRMFRPGDDHLELLFAHGLGRVEPGPWHRRLGEAMETQEQMWARQVGWAAEHGFADRLVLLGEHGVDVSGVKVVEQSLPEDPNELDAEGSTALHHAAWAGDLYRMRVLLDAGADPSITDGRFGSTPLGWAEHAYQSEAADLLRGARNVGHDG
;
A
#
# COMPACT_ATOMS: atom_id res chain seq x y z
N MET A 1 -1.20 -11.53 13.39
CA MET A 1 -0.36 -10.82 12.41
C MET A 1 -0.84 -11.26 11.05
N ALA A 2 -0.99 -10.34 10.10
CA ALA A 2 -1.12 -10.71 8.68
C ALA A 2 0.01 -11.67 8.29
N SER A 3 -0.22 -12.54 7.32
CA SER A 3 0.81 -13.51 6.93
C SER A 3 2.07 -12.78 6.44
N SER A 4 3.24 -13.16 6.95
CA SER A 4 4.53 -12.59 6.57
C SER A 4 5.14 -13.30 5.35
N LEU A 5 4.31 -13.64 4.38
CA LEU A 5 4.74 -14.39 3.19
C LEU A 5 5.75 -13.57 2.37
N PRO A 6 6.74 -14.22 1.74
CA PRO A 6 7.63 -13.54 0.82
C PRO A 6 6.89 -13.14 -0.46
N ASN A 7 7.40 -12.13 -1.17
CA ASN A 7 6.89 -11.74 -2.49
C ASN A 7 6.87 -12.94 -3.44
N ASN A 8 5.77 -13.06 -4.19
CA ASN A 8 5.48 -14.13 -5.12
C ASN A 8 5.65 -15.52 -4.48
N PRO A 9 4.89 -15.82 -3.41
CA PRO A 9 5.04 -17.07 -2.69
C PRO A 9 4.67 -18.25 -3.60
N SER A 10 5.52 -19.27 -3.59
CA SER A 10 5.34 -20.46 -4.42
C SER A 10 5.31 -21.70 -3.56
N LEU A 11 4.32 -22.56 -3.79
CA LEU A 11 4.19 -23.84 -3.10
C LEU A 11 5.45 -24.71 -3.23
N ASP A 12 6.13 -24.66 -4.37
CA ASP A 12 7.33 -25.48 -4.58
C ASP A 12 8.54 -24.93 -3.83
N ARG A 13 8.68 -23.60 -3.74
CA ARG A 13 9.68 -22.95 -2.86
C ARG A 13 9.40 -23.31 -1.39
N LEU A 14 8.16 -23.21 -0.95
CA LEU A 14 7.77 -23.53 0.43
C LEU A 14 7.98 -25.03 0.78
N LYS A 15 7.73 -25.95 -0.17
CA LYS A 15 8.09 -27.37 -0.01
C LYS A 15 9.60 -27.56 0.09
N ALA A 16 10.38 -26.82 -0.69
CA ALA A 16 11.84 -26.86 -0.62
C ALA A 16 12.34 -26.31 0.73
N ASP A 17 11.71 -25.25 1.25
CA ASP A 17 11.97 -24.67 2.57
C ASP A 17 11.70 -25.68 3.69
N ALA A 18 10.55 -26.36 3.66
CA ALA A 18 10.25 -27.42 4.64
C ALA A 18 11.28 -28.56 4.60
N ARG A 19 11.72 -28.97 3.41
CA ARG A 19 12.79 -29.99 3.26
C ARG A 19 14.15 -29.47 3.74
N ARG A 20 14.46 -28.18 3.55
CA ARG A 20 15.69 -27.55 4.05
C ARG A 20 15.67 -27.50 5.58
N LEU A 21 14.56 -27.06 6.17
CA LEU A 21 14.36 -27.07 7.63
C LEU A 21 14.55 -28.48 8.19
N GLN A 22 13.93 -29.49 7.57
CA GLN A 22 14.06 -30.88 7.98
C GLN A 22 15.54 -31.33 8.01
N ARG A 23 16.29 -31.06 6.94
CA ARG A 23 17.72 -31.39 6.88
C ARG A 23 18.53 -30.62 7.93
N GLY A 24 18.22 -29.33 8.13
CA GLY A 24 18.87 -28.48 9.12
C GLY A 24 18.77 -29.05 10.53
N ILE A 25 17.58 -29.52 10.93
CA ILE A 25 17.41 -30.22 12.21
C ILE A 25 18.28 -31.47 12.29
N THR A 26 18.32 -32.28 11.23
CA THR A 26 19.16 -33.48 11.20
C THR A 26 20.66 -33.20 11.30
N THR A 27 21.12 -32.06 10.78
CA THR A 27 22.53 -31.64 10.87
C THR A 27 22.85 -30.81 12.12
N GLY A 28 21.88 -30.55 13.00
CA GLY A 28 22.08 -29.74 14.21
C GLY A 28 22.24 -28.24 13.96
N ASP A 29 21.66 -27.72 12.87
CA ASP A 29 21.62 -26.29 12.58
C ASP A 29 20.81 -25.54 13.66
N ARG A 30 21.43 -24.53 14.28
CA ARG A 30 20.85 -23.77 15.39
C ARG A 30 19.63 -22.97 14.94
N ASP A 31 19.69 -22.36 13.75
CA ASP A 31 18.61 -21.51 13.25
C ASP A 31 17.37 -22.35 12.95
N ALA A 32 17.56 -23.55 12.41
CA ALA A 32 16.51 -24.53 12.19
C ALA A 32 15.83 -24.93 13.51
N VAL A 33 16.61 -25.28 14.54
CA VAL A 33 16.10 -25.68 15.85
C VAL A 33 15.34 -24.53 16.51
N ASP A 34 15.86 -23.32 16.44
CA ASP A 34 15.21 -22.15 17.03
C ASP A 34 13.93 -21.78 16.29
N LEU A 35 13.87 -21.94 14.97
CA LEU A 35 12.62 -21.78 14.20
C LEU A 35 11.54 -22.77 14.66
N VAL A 36 11.90 -24.06 14.83
CA VAL A 36 10.96 -25.07 15.35
C VAL A 36 10.49 -24.70 16.76
N ARG A 37 11.40 -24.28 17.65
CA ARG A 37 11.04 -23.87 19.02
C ARG A 37 10.07 -22.70 19.06
N ARG A 38 10.24 -21.71 18.17
CA ARG A 38 9.36 -20.54 18.11
C ARG A 38 8.00 -20.87 17.50
N CYS A 39 7.96 -21.65 16.44
CA CYS A 39 6.77 -21.76 15.59
C CYS A 39 5.99 -23.07 15.76
N HIS A 40 6.63 -24.17 16.16
CA HIS A 40 5.95 -25.46 16.33
C HIS A 40 5.14 -25.49 17.64
N PRO A 41 3.90 -26.02 17.66
CA PRO A 41 3.08 -26.04 18.87
C PRO A 41 3.57 -27.02 19.95
N LYS A 42 4.36 -28.02 19.55
CA LYS A 42 4.92 -29.05 20.45
C LYS A 42 6.41 -29.27 20.14
N PRO A 43 7.27 -28.26 20.33
CA PRO A 43 8.64 -28.30 19.83
C PRO A 43 9.49 -29.34 20.58
N SER A 44 9.25 -29.53 21.88
CA SER A 44 9.93 -30.55 22.69
C SER A 44 9.68 -31.98 22.19
N ILE A 45 8.45 -32.29 21.80
CA ILE A 45 8.08 -33.62 21.27
C ILE A 45 8.68 -33.81 19.88
N ALA A 46 8.48 -32.83 18.98
CA ALA A 46 8.97 -32.91 17.61
C ALA A 46 10.50 -33.01 17.50
N LEU A 47 11.23 -32.39 18.44
CA LEU A 47 12.69 -32.46 18.51
C LEU A 47 13.22 -33.67 19.32
N ALA A 48 12.37 -34.34 20.12
CA ALA A 48 12.76 -35.48 20.95
C ALA A 48 12.70 -36.82 20.19
N GLU A 49 11.88 -36.94 19.15
CA GLU A 49 11.98 -38.06 18.22
C GLU A 49 13.33 -37.97 17.51
N SER A 50 14.26 -38.89 17.85
CA SER A 50 15.66 -38.97 17.40
C SER A 50 16.08 -37.94 16.34
N PRO A 51 17.11 -37.08 16.57
CA PRO A 51 17.54 -36.03 15.64
C PRO A 51 17.74 -36.47 14.17
N SER A 52 17.93 -37.77 13.94
CA SER A 52 17.98 -38.40 12.62
C SER A 52 16.64 -38.54 11.87
N ARG A 53 15.48 -38.18 12.45
CA ARG A 53 14.14 -38.37 11.87
C ARG A 53 13.12 -37.28 12.19
N PHE A 54 13.51 -35.99 12.19
CA PHE A 54 12.51 -34.91 12.21
C PHE A 54 11.53 -35.07 11.03
N ALA A 55 10.22 -35.13 11.31
CA ALA A 55 9.25 -35.50 10.29
C ALA A 55 8.98 -34.35 9.31
N LEU A 56 8.74 -34.68 8.04
CA LEU A 56 8.45 -33.65 7.02
C LEU A 56 7.16 -32.87 7.34
N HIS A 57 6.17 -33.52 7.97
CA HIS A 57 4.93 -32.85 8.34
C HIS A 57 5.14 -31.84 9.49
N ASP A 58 6.04 -32.11 10.43
CA ASP A 58 6.44 -31.15 11.47
C ASP A 58 7.19 -29.96 10.86
N ALA A 59 8.04 -30.22 9.85
CA ALA A 59 8.71 -29.16 9.09
C ALA A 59 7.69 -28.27 8.35
N GLN A 60 6.73 -28.88 7.65
CA GLN A 60 5.66 -28.17 6.95
C GLN A 60 4.78 -27.37 7.91
N LEU A 61 4.42 -27.93 9.06
CA LEU A 61 3.66 -27.24 10.10
C LEU A 61 4.44 -26.04 10.65
N THR A 62 5.73 -26.22 10.92
CA THR A 62 6.61 -25.14 11.38
C THR A 62 6.67 -24.00 10.37
N ILE A 63 6.86 -24.31 9.08
CA ILE A 63 6.89 -23.32 7.99
C ILE A 63 5.54 -22.59 7.86
N ALA A 64 4.42 -23.32 7.90
CA ALA A 64 3.11 -22.67 7.81
C ALA A 64 2.87 -21.70 8.96
N ARG A 65 3.22 -22.11 10.18
CA ARG A 65 3.07 -21.29 11.39
C ARG A 65 4.05 -20.13 11.44
N SER A 66 5.24 -20.24 10.86
CA SER A 66 6.16 -19.11 10.75
C SER A 66 5.62 -18.00 9.85
N TYR A 67 4.69 -18.32 8.95
CA TYR A 67 3.97 -17.36 8.12
C TYR A 67 2.58 -16.99 8.67
N GLY A 68 2.26 -17.39 9.91
CA GLY A 68 0.98 -17.04 10.55
C GLY A 68 -0.21 -17.96 10.26
N PHE A 69 -0.02 -19.03 9.46
CA PHE A 69 -1.08 -20.00 9.19
C PHE A 69 -1.19 -21.05 10.29
N THR A 70 -2.40 -21.53 10.56
CA THR A 70 -2.65 -22.56 11.59
C THR A 70 -1.99 -23.90 11.24
N GLY A 71 -1.84 -24.19 9.94
CA GLY A 71 -1.10 -25.34 9.45
C GLY A 71 -0.91 -25.37 7.93
N TRP A 72 -0.17 -26.36 7.46
CA TRP A 72 0.18 -26.51 6.04
C TRP A 72 -1.02 -26.56 5.08
N PRO A 73 -2.14 -27.27 5.39
CA PRO A 73 -3.31 -27.25 4.51
C PRO A 73 -3.92 -25.85 4.32
N ALA A 74 -3.94 -25.02 5.36
CA ALA A 74 -4.46 -23.65 5.28
C ALA A 74 -3.57 -22.77 4.40
N LEU A 75 -2.25 -22.85 4.56
CA LEU A 75 -1.29 -22.16 3.67
C LEU A 75 -1.48 -22.60 2.20
N VAL A 76 -1.59 -23.90 1.93
CA VAL A 76 -1.80 -24.42 0.57
C VAL A 76 -3.15 -23.94 0.01
N HIS A 77 -4.19 -23.88 0.83
CA HIS A 77 -5.49 -23.37 0.43
C HIS A 77 -5.42 -21.89 0.04
N TYR A 78 -4.76 -21.06 0.87
CA TYR A 78 -4.50 -19.67 0.56
C TYR A 78 -3.77 -19.52 -0.79
N LEU A 79 -2.68 -20.25 -1.02
CA LEU A 79 -1.90 -20.16 -2.26
C LEU A 79 -2.72 -20.51 -3.51
N ARG A 80 -3.71 -21.41 -3.39
CA ARG A 80 -4.62 -21.74 -4.50
C ARG A 80 -5.57 -20.59 -4.81
N ILE A 81 -6.11 -19.94 -3.78
CA ILE A 81 -6.98 -18.77 -3.97
C ILE A 81 -6.16 -17.60 -4.51
N ALA A 82 -4.98 -17.35 -3.93
CA ALA A 82 -4.11 -16.26 -4.31
C ALA A 82 -3.65 -16.34 -5.78
N ALA A 83 -3.53 -17.55 -6.34
CA ALA A 83 -3.17 -17.74 -7.75
C ALA A 83 -4.11 -17.04 -8.73
N ASP A 84 -5.39 -16.84 -8.37
CA ASP A 84 -6.38 -16.17 -9.21
C ASP A 84 -6.34 -14.63 -9.09
N PHE A 85 -5.68 -14.09 -8.06
CA PHE A 85 -5.70 -12.66 -7.73
C PHE A 85 -4.30 -12.04 -7.63
N THR A 86 -3.24 -12.85 -7.69
CA THR A 86 -1.87 -12.37 -7.57
C THR A 86 -1.49 -11.51 -8.77
N VAL A 87 -0.97 -10.33 -8.50
CA VAL A 87 -0.39 -9.45 -9.52
C VAL A 87 0.95 -8.99 -8.98
N ASP A 88 1.97 -9.14 -9.82
CA ASP A 88 3.29 -8.55 -9.61
C ASP A 88 3.44 -7.40 -10.60
N PRO A 89 3.15 -6.14 -10.20
CA PRO A 89 3.28 -4.99 -11.08
C PRO A 89 4.72 -4.77 -11.59
N HIS A 90 5.72 -5.26 -10.85
CA HIS A 90 7.13 -5.14 -11.22
C HIS A 90 7.52 -6.08 -12.37
N ALA A 91 6.78 -7.16 -12.57
CA ALA A 91 7.05 -8.12 -13.63
C ALA A 91 6.65 -7.60 -15.02
N VAL A 92 5.93 -6.46 -15.09
CA VAL A 92 5.48 -5.86 -16.35
C VAL A 92 6.58 -4.98 -16.94
N ASP A 93 7.12 -5.41 -18.08
CA ASP A 93 8.04 -4.60 -18.89
C ASP A 93 7.27 -3.64 -19.81
N GLU A 94 7.14 -2.40 -19.37
CA GLU A 94 6.37 -1.36 -20.06
C GLU A 94 6.87 -1.00 -21.44
N ASP A 95 8.16 -1.19 -21.72
CA ASP A 95 8.74 -0.84 -23.01
C ASP A 95 8.37 -1.87 -24.10
N THR A 96 7.84 -3.02 -23.69
CA THR A 96 7.36 -4.07 -24.59
C THR A 96 5.85 -4.02 -24.85
N LEU A 97 5.10 -3.21 -24.09
CA LEU A 97 3.65 -3.10 -24.20
C LEU A 97 3.26 -2.33 -25.47
N ASP A 98 2.09 -2.67 -26.02
CA ASP A 98 1.47 -1.81 -27.02
C ASP A 98 1.06 -0.45 -26.41
N PRO A 99 0.86 0.60 -27.21
CA PRO A 99 0.66 1.95 -26.69
C PRO A 99 -0.50 2.12 -25.68
N ALA A 100 -1.61 1.37 -25.82
CA ALA A 100 -2.77 1.53 -24.95
C ALA A 100 -2.56 0.82 -23.61
N ASP A 101 -1.95 -0.37 -23.63
CA ASP A 101 -1.52 -1.07 -22.41
C ASP A 101 -0.39 -0.32 -21.71
N ARG A 102 0.56 0.28 -22.46
CA ARG A 102 1.63 1.13 -21.91
C ARG A 102 1.06 2.36 -21.21
N PHE A 103 0.05 3.01 -21.80
CA PHE A 103 -0.68 4.09 -21.13
C PHE A 103 -1.33 3.63 -19.82
N CYS A 104 -1.98 2.47 -19.81
CA CYS A 104 -2.57 1.89 -18.59
C CYS A 104 -1.51 1.60 -17.52
N ALA A 105 -0.35 1.06 -17.92
CA ALA A 105 0.73 0.71 -16.99
C ALA A 105 1.41 1.95 -16.39
N LEU A 106 1.70 2.96 -17.22
CA LEU A 106 2.34 4.20 -16.79
C LEU A 106 1.43 5.11 -15.96
N SER A 107 0.11 5.03 -16.17
CA SER A 107 -0.86 5.84 -15.40
C SER A 107 -1.13 5.27 -14.01
N ALA A 108 -1.03 3.96 -13.83
CA ALA A 108 -1.38 3.31 -12.57
C ALA A 108 -0.34 3.51 -11.48
N LEU A 109 -0.81 3.68 -10.24
CA LEU A 109 -0.01 3.50 -9.05
C LEU A 109 0.28 1.99 -8.84
N ARG A 110 1.55 1.61 -8.65
CA ARG A 110 1.96 0.19 -8.54
C ARG A 110 2.40 -0.22 -7.15
N TYR A 111 2.57 0.75 -6.26
CA TYR A 111 3.12 0.60 -4.93
C TYR A 111 4.53 0.03 -4.94
N ASP A 112 5.36 0.59 -5.83
CA ASP A 112 6.76 0.21 -5.98
C ASP A 112 7.71 1.41 -6.04
N ASP A 113 9.00 1.12 -6.18
CA ASP A 113 10.06 2.12 -6.20
C ASP A 113 10.10 2.92 -7.50
N ASP A 114 9.31 2.61 -8.53
CA ASP A 114 9.26 3.36 -9.79
C ASP A 114 8.11 4.38 -9.81
N ASP A 115 7.18 4.31 -8.85
CA ASP A 115 6.08 5.26 -8.75
C ASP A 115 6.62 6.68 -8.54
N ALA A 116 6.41 7.56 -9.53
CA ALA A 116 6.91 8.92 -9.49
C ALA A 116 6.14 9.82 -10.45
N PRO A 117 6.05 11.14 -10.19
CA PRO A 117 5.36 12.08 -11.08
C PRO A 117 5.76 12.01 -12.57
N PRO A 118 7.05 11.86 -12.96
CA PRO A 118 7.43 11.76 -14.37
C PRO A 118 6.81 10.56 -15.10
N ARG A 119 6.58 9.46 -14.39
CA ARG A 119 5.95 8.25 -14.92
C ARG A 119 4.52 8.54 -15.37
N TRP A 120 3.70 9.12 -14.49
CA TRP A 120 2.31 9.45 -14.82
C TRP A 120 2.21 10.61 -15.82
N GLN A 121 3.18 11.53 -15.83
CA GLN A 121 3.28 12.56 -16.87
C GLN A 121 3.52 11.91 -18.25
N THR A 122 4.38 10.89 -18.32
CA THR A 122 4.60 10.15 -19.58
C THR A 122 3.31 9.49 -20.07
N ALA A 123 2.46 8.98 -19.17
CA ALA A 123 1.14 8.48 -19.55
C ALA A 123 0.24 9.59 -20.13
N ALA A 124 0.22 10.78 -19.51
CA ALA A 124 -0.53 11.92 -20.04
C ALA A 124 -0.02 12.36 -21.42
N ASP A 125 1.30 12.37 -21.61
CA ASP A 125 1.92 12.73 -22.90
C ASP A 125 1.57 11.71 -24.00
N LEU A 126 1.52 10.41 -23.68
CA LEU A 126 1.07 9.37 -24.61
C LEU A 126 -0.37 9.59 -25.06
N LEU A 127 -1.29 9.85 -24.12
CA LEU A 127 -2.69 10.08 -24.46
C LEU A 127 -2.89 11.40 -25.21
N ALA A 128 -2.12 12.44 -24.91
CA ALA A 128 -2.15 13.70 -25.64
C ALA A 128 -1.66 13.54 -27.08
N ALA A 129 -0.65 12.69 -27.30
CA ALA A 129 -0.12 12.39 -28.63
C ALA A 129 -1.07 11.52 -29.48
N ASP A 130 -1.77 10.57 -28.85
CA ASP A 130 -2.80 9.75 -29.51
C ASP A 130 -4.07 9.63 -28.64
N PRO A 131 -5.05 10.53 -28.82
CA PRO A 131 -6.31 10.45 -28.10
C PRO A 131 -7.13 9.19 -28.41
N MET A 132 -6.81 8.43 -29.46
CA MET A 132 -7.54 7.19 -29.82
C MET A 132 -7.12 5.99 -28.98
N LEU A 133 -6.14 6.13 -28.08
CA LEU A 133 -5.78 5.06 -27.14
C LEU A 133 -6.98 4.58 -26.30
N VAL A 134 -7.88 5.49 -25.90
CA VAL A 134 -9.09 5.12 -25.13
C VAL A 134 -10.08 4.26 -25.93
N ASP A 135 -10.02 4.29 -27.26
CA ASP A 135 -10.87 3.47 -28.13
C ASP A 135 -10.30 2.07 -28.39
N ARG A 136 -9.07 1.79 -27.96
CA ARG A 136 -8.41 0.49 -28.18
C ARG A 136 -9.01 -0.61 -27.31
N HIS A 137 -9.30 -0.31 -26.05
CA HIS A 137 -9.97 -1.21 -25.12
C HIS A 137 -10.50 -0.48 -23.88
N VAL A 138 -11.42 -1.14 -23.16
CA VAL A 138 -12.08 -0.62 -21.96
C VAL A 138 -11.10 -0.20 -20.85
N TRP A 139 -9.96 -0.89 -20.70
CA TRP A 139 -8.98 -0.57 -19.64
C TRP A 139 -8.30 0.79 -19.86
N ALA A 140 -8.00 1.17 -21.10
CA ALA A 140 -7.45 2.48 -21.43
C ALA A 140 -8.51 3.58 -21.24
N ALA A 141 -9.75 3.34 -21.63
CA ALA A 141 -10.86 4.25 -21.34
C ALA A 141 -11.04 4.48 -19.83
N ALA A 142 -10.91 3.44 -19.01
CA ALA A 142 -11.00 3.52 -17.56
C ALA A 142 -9.81 4.27 -16.94
N ALA A 143 -8.57 3.95 -17.34
CA ALA A 143 -7.37 4.65 -16.89
C ALA A 143 -7.40 6.16 -17.24
N ALA A 144 -8.05 6.51 -18.35
CA ALA A 144 -8.25 7.89 -18.77
C ALA A 144 -9.44 8.61 -18.09
N SER A 145 -10.23 7.90 -17.28
CA SER A 145 -11.51 8.36 -16.73
C SER A 145 -12.42 8.97 -17.82
N ASP A 146 -12.52 8.31 -18.98
CA ASP A 146 -13.32 8.79 -20.12
C ASP A 146 -14.71 8.12 -20.16
N PRO A 147 -15.77 8.81 -19.69
CA PRO A 147 -17.10 8.22 -19.64
C PRO A 147 -17.69 7.93 -21.03
N ALA A 148 -17.30 8.69 -22.06
CA ALA A 148 -17.82 8.49 -23.41
C ALA A 148 -17.21 7.24 -24.06
N ALA A 149 -15.89 7.04 -23.92
CA ALA A 149 -15.21 5.84 -24.40
C ALA A 149 -15.68 4.59 -23.65
N LEU A 150 -15.84 4.68 -22.33
CA LEU A 150 -16.39 3.57 -21.52
C LEU A 150 -17.77 3.15 -22.02
N ARG A 151 -18.68 4.10 -22.26
CA ARG A 151 -20.01 3.78 -22.82
C ARG A 151 -19.93 3.10 -24.17
N ARG A 152 -19.02 3.52 -25.07
CA ARG A 152 -18.84 2.86 -26.37
C ARG A 152 -18.44 1.39 -26.21
N HIS A 153 -17.43 1.12 -25.39
CA HIS A 153 -16.96 -0.24 -25.12
C HIS A 153 -18.06 -1.11 -24.47
N LEU A 154 -18.75 -0.59 -23.46
CA LEU A 154 -19.77 -1.33 -22.72
C LEU A 154 -21.07 -1.50 -23.52
N ALA A 155 -21.38 -0.60 -24.46
CA ALA A 155 -22.49 -0.80 -25.39
C ALA A 155 -22.21 -1.95 -26.36
N ALA A 156 -20.94 -2.15 -26.75
CA ALA A 156 -20.52 -3.27 -27.58
C ALA A 156 -20.48 -4.59 -26.79
N ASP A 157 -19.96 -4.56 -25.56
CA ASP A 157 -19.92 -5.72 -24.66
C ASP A 157 -19.99 -5.27 -23.18
N PRO A 158 -21.17 -5.39 -22.53
CA PRO A 158 -21.33 -5.02 -21.12
C PRO A 158 -20.50 -5.88 -20.15
N THR A 159 -20.08 -7.09 -20.56
CA THR A 159 -19.30 -7.98 -19.70
C THR A 159 -17.89 -7.45 -19.42
N LEU A 160 -17.41 -6.52 -20.26
CA LEU A 160 -16.14 -5.85 -20.09
C LEU A 160 -16.00 -5.13 -18.75
N ALA A 161 -17.09 -4.66 -18.13
CA ALA A 161 -17.06 -4.01 -16.81
C ALA A 161 -16.49 -4.91 -15.70
N ARG A 162 -16.59 -6.25 -15.84
CA ARG A 162 -16.08 -7.24 -14.88
C ARG A 162 -14.84 -7.99 -15.36
N ARG A 163 -14.44 -7.80 -16.61
CA ARG A 163 -13.43 -8.64 -17.24
C ARG A 163 -12.03 -8.18 -16.85
N ALA A 164 -11.26 -9.11 -16.29
CA ALA A 164 -9.83 -8.95 -16.10
C ALA A 164 -9.09 -8.80 -17.45
N GLY A 165 -8.16 -7.86 -17.53
CA GLY A 165 -7.27 -7.67 -18.68
C GLY A 165 -6.38 -6.44 -18.52
N GLY A 166 -5.94 -5.86 -19.63
CA GLY A 166 -4.90 -4.83 -19.61
C GLY A 166 -3.55 -5.37 -19.10
N PRO A 167 -2.58 -4.48 -18.83
CA PRO A 167 -1.21 -4.88 -18.48
C PRO A 167 -1.10 -5.63 -17.15
N PHE A 168 -2.09 -5.48 -16.25
CA PHE A 168 -2.07 -6.08 -14.90
C PHE A 168 -3.13 -7.16 -14.69
N GLY A 169 -3.91 -7.51 -15.72
CA GLY A 169 -5.04 -8.43 -15.56
C GLY A 169 -6.13 -7.88 -14.64
N TRP A 170 -6.26 -6.56 -14.55
CA TRP A 170 -7.21 -5.89 -13.66
C TRP A 170 -8.58 -5.71 -14.33
N ALA A 171 -9.63 -5.59 -13.50
CA ALA A 171 -10.91 -5.07 -13.97
C ALA A 171 -10.77 -3.58 -14.30
N PRO A 172 -11.57 -3.01 -15.22
CA PRO A 172 -11.45 -1.60 -15.60
C PRO A 172 -11.58 -0.63 -14.42
N LEU A 173 -12.41 -0.95 -13.42
CA LEU A 173 -12.58 -0.10 -12.24
C LEU A 173 -11.26 0.14 -11.48
N LEU A 174 -10.37 -0.85 -11.43
CA LEU A 174 -9.06 -0.68 -10.79
C LEU A 174 -8.16 0.24 -11.61
N HIS A 175 -8.17 0.16 -12.94
CA HIS A 175 -7.42 1.11 -13.76
C HIS A 175 -7.88 2.55 -13.56
N LEU A 176 -9.17 2.78 -13.34
CA LEU A 176 -9.71 4.09 -13.02
C LEU A 176 -9.22 4.57 -11.65
N THR A 177 -9.41 3.77 -10.60
CA THR A 177 -9.10 4.20 -9.23
C THR A 177 -7.60 4.33 -8.96
N TYR A 178 -6.76 3.55 -9.65
CA TYR A 178 -5.30 3.60 -9.52
C TYR A 178 -4.62 4.61 -10.47
N SER A 179 -5.33 5.20 -11.43
CA SER A 179 -4.74 6.16 -12.36
C SER A 179 -4.30 7.45 -11.64
N ARG A 180 -3.11 7.95 -12.01
CA ARG A 180 -2.50 9.20 -11.55
C ARG A 180 -2.06 10.10 -12.70
N ALA A 181 -2.41 9.75 -13.93
CA ALA A 181 -2.10 10.57 -15.09
C ALA A 181 -2.78 11.95 -14.98
N PRO A 182 -2.05 13.07 -15.12
CA PRO A 182 -2.62 14.41 -15.02
C PRO A 182 -3.36 14.80 -16.32
N LEU A 183 -4.54 14.21 -16.53
CA LEU A 183 -5.30 14.33 -17.79
C LEU A 183 -6.24 15.55 -17.85
N GLY A 184 -6.32 16.35 -16.79
CA GLY A 184 -7.22 17.50 -16.73
C GLY A 184 -8.71 17.15 -16.67
N ARG A 185 -9.07 15.89 -16.36
CA ARG A 185 -10.45 15.46 -16.14
C ARG A 185 -11.03 16.13 -14.90
N SER A 186 -12.28 16.56 -14.98
CA SER A 186 -13.05 17.08 -13.84
C SER A 186 -13.50 15.97 -12.88
N GLN A 187 -13.92 16.37 -11.67
CA GLN A 187 -14.52 15.43 -10.71
C GLN A 187 -15.76 14.74 -11.30
N ASP A 188 -16.63 15.49 -11.97
CA ASP A 188 -17.86 14.96 -12.56
C ASP A 188 -17.57 13.90 -13.61
N GLU A 189 -16.58 14.12 -14.49
CA GLU A 189 -16.17 13.12 -15.50
C GLU A 189 -15.64 11.84 -14.85
N ALA A 190 -14.81 11.95 -13.81
CA ALA A 190 -14.25 10.79 -13.12
C ALA A 190 -15.33 9.97 -12.39
N LEU A 191 -16.25 10.65 -11.71
CA LEU A 191 -17.38 10.01 -11.04
C LEU A 191 -18.36 9.39 -12.06
N GLU A 192 -18.61 10.05 -13.18
CA GLU A 192 -19.44 9.53 -14.26
C GLU A 192 -18.80 8.27 -14.89
N ALA A 193 -17.49 8.28 -15.12
CA ALA A 193 -16.75 7.11 -15.62
C ALA A 193 -16.85 5.92 -14.65
N ALA A 194 -16.65 6.15 -13.36
CA ALA A 194 -16.81 5.12 -12.33
C ALA A 194 -18.26 4.61 -12.24
N ALA A 195 -19.25 5.52 -12.26
CA ALA A 195 -20.66 5.17 -12.25
C ALA A 195 -21.05 4.32 -13.47
N VAL A 196 -20.56 4.65 -14.67
CA VAL A 196 -20.79 3.87 -15.89
C VAL A 196 -20.30 2.42 -15.74
N LEU A 197 -19.12 2.22 -15.14
CA LEU A 197 -18.59 0.87 -14.87
C LEU A 197 -19.42 0.13 -13.81
N LEU A 198 -19.77 0.80 -12.72
CA LEU A 198 -20.54 0.22 -11.62
C LEU A 198 -21.97 -0.13 -12.05
N ASP A 199 -22.61 0.71 -12.87
CA ASP A 199 -23.95 0.48 -13.43
C ASP A 199 -23.94 -0.68 -14.44
N ALA A 200 -22.83 -0.91 -15.15
CA ALA A 200 -22.60 -2.10 -15.96
C ALA A 200 -22.23 -3.35 -15.14
N GLY A 201 -22.13 -3.20 -13.81
CA GLY A 201 -21.94 -4.28 -12.85
C GLY A 201 -20.48 -4.63 -12.59
N ALA A 202 -19.56 -3.67 -12.69
CA ALA A 202 -18.24 -3.77 -12.08
C ALA A 202 -18.37 -4.02 -10.57
N ASP A 203 -17.50 -4.85 -10.01
CA ASP A 203 -17.51 -5.15 -8.57
C ASP A 203 -16.84 -3.99 -7.80
N PRO A 204 -17.54 -3.26 -6.91
CA PRO A 204 -16.94 -2.20 -6.10
C PRO A 204 -15.91 -2.74 -5.10
N ASN A 205 -15.89 -4.05 -4.84
CA ASN A 205 -14.89 -4.75 -4.02
C ASN A 205 -13.79 -5.42 -4.86
N ALA A 206 -13.70 -5.10 -6.16
CA ALA A 206 -12.63 -5.58 -7.02
C ALA A 206 -11.26 -5.24 -6.39
N GLY A 207 -10.30 -6.13 -6.58
CA GLY A 207 -8.95 -5.97 -6.02
C GLY A 207 -8.04 -7.11 -6.43
N TYR A 208 -6.79 -7.00 -6.02
CA TYR A 208 -5.72 -7.95 -6.31
C TYR A 208 -4.82 -8.16 -5.09
N LEU A 209 -3.98 -9.20 -5.13
CA LEU A 209 -2.96 -9.47 -4.13
C LEU A 209 -1.61 -9.04 -4.67
N TRP A 210 -1.09 -7.92 -4.16
CA TRP A 210 0.22 -7.40 -4.56
C TRP A 210 1.31 -8.42 -4.23
N CYS A 211 2.06 -8.87 -5.24
CA CYS A 211 3.05 -9.94 -5.15
C CYS A 211 2.55 -11.18 -4.40
N GLY A 212 1.24 -11.49 -4.45
CA GLY A 212 0.64 -12.64 -3.78
C GLY A 212 0.61 -12.55 -2.24
N MET A 213 0.76 -11.36 -1.67
CA MET A 213 0.64 -11.09 -0.23
C MET A 213 -0.83 -11.08 0.23
N SER A 214 -1.08 -11.30 1.53
CA SER A 214 -2.43 -11.60 2.02
C SER A 214 -3.34 -10.38 2.26
N THR A 215 -2.81 -9.17 2.16
CA THR A 215 -3.61 -7.94 2.24
C THR A 215 -4.02 -7.50 0.83
N PRO A 216 -5.32 -7.49 0.50
CA PRO A 216 -5.78 -7.09 -0.83
C PRO A 216 -5.64 -5.59 -1.07
N PHE A 217 -5.26 -5.26 -2.29
CA PHE A 217 -5.30 -3.93 -2.85
C PHE A 217 -6.60 -3.79 -3.64
N THR A 218 -7.57 -3.02 -3.13
CA THR A 218 -8.92 -2.92 -3.68
C THR A 218 -9.15 -1.62 -4.45
N ALA A 219 -10.32 -1.50 -5.09
CA ALA A 219 -10.77 -0.25 -5.69
C ALA A 219 -10.72 0.94 -4.71
N LEU A 220 -11.05 0.73 -3.42
CA LEU A 220 -10.93 1.77 -2.39
C LEU A 220 -9.47 2.12 -2.10
N THR A 221 -8.59 1.12 -2.00
CA THR A 221 -7.14 1.35 -1.86
C THR A 221 -6.61 2.22 -3.00
N GLY A 222 -7.04 1.96 -4.23
CA GLY A 222 -6.72 2.77 -5.39
C GLY A 222 -7.20 4.22 -5.26
N ALA A 223 -8.47 4.41 -4.88
CA ALA A 223 -9.07 5.73 -4.74
C ALA A 223 -8.37 6.56 -3.66
N PHE A 224 -8.19 6.01 -2.46
CA PHE A 224 -7.52 6.73 -1.37
C PHE A 224 -6.03 6.95 -1.61
N GLY A 225 -5.33 6.00 -2.26
CA GLY A 225 -3.89 6.10 -2.50
C GLY A 225 -3.08 6.26 -1.20
N GLU A 226 -1.95 6.98 -1.30
CA GLU A 226 -0.96 7.10 -0.22
C GLU A 226 -0.33 5.77 0.21
N GLY A 227 0.69 5.84 1.04
CA GLY A 227 1.46 4.69 1.47
C GLY A 227 2.82 5.13 2.03
N GLU A 228 3.71 4.16 2.21
CA GLU A 228 5.01 4.37 2.88
C GLU A 228 5.89 5.41 2.18
N GLN A 229 5.76 5.55 0.87
CA GLN A 229 6.57 6.49 0.09
C GLN A 229 5.96 7.90 0.01
N GLY A 230 4.83 8.12 0.70
CA GLY A 230 4.23 9.44 0.89
C GLY A 230 3.47 10.00 -0.32
N PRO A 231 2.84 11.18 -0.15
CA PRO A 231 1.82 11.72 -1.05
C PRO A 231 2.34 12.17 -2.43
N ARG A 232 3.67 12.18 -2.66
CA ARG A 232 4.25 12.55 -3.96
C ARG A 232 4.57 11.34 -4.81
N ARG A 233 5.09 10.26 -4.22
CA ARG A 233 5.35 9.00 -4.91
C ARG A 233 4.11 8.12 -4.96
N GLN A 234 3.27 8.17 -3.94
CA GLN A 234 2.02 7.43 -3.87
C GLN A 234 0.86 8.40 -3.64
N PRO A 235 0.60 9.37 -4.54
CA PRO A 235 -0.47 10.33 -4.34
C PRO A 235 -1.83 9.64 -4.21
N ARG A 236 -2.76 10.33 -3.55
CA ARG A 236 -4.18 9.99 -3.60
C ARG A 236 -4.70 10.15 -5.01
N HIS A 237 -5.83 9.53 -5.33
CA HIS A 237 -6.55 9.90 -6.54
C HIS A 237 -6.94 11.40 -6.43
N PRO A 238 -6.92 12.20 -7.52
CA PRO A 238 -7.26 13.64 -7.45
C PRO A 238 -8.65 13.94 -6.87
N TYR A 239 -9.54 12.94 -6.93
CA TYR A 239 -10.92 12.97 -6.42
C TYR A 239 -11.17 11.86 -5.40
N ASP A 240 -10.16 11.51 -4.60
CA ASP A 240 -10.17 10.41 -3.62
C ASP A 240 -11.46 10.32 -2.81
N GLN A 241 -11.86 11.39 -2.11
CA GLN A 241 -13.02 11.39 -1.21
C GLN A 241 -14.33 11.14 -1.97
N ALA A 242 -14.53 11.86 -3.08
CA ALA A 242 -15.75 11.73 -3.87
C ALA A 242 -15.86 10.35 -4.55
N LEU A 243 -14.73 9.84 -5.06
CA LEU A 243 -14.67 8.52 -5.69
C LEU A 243 -14.86 7.39 -4.67
N ALA A 244 -14.22 7.50 -3.49
CA ALA A 244 -14.40 6.55 -2.40
C ALA A 244 -15.84 6.55 -1.88
N ALA A 245 -16.47 7.72 -1.70
CA ALA A 245 -17.86 7.84 -1.30
C ALA A 245 -18.78 7.14 -2.32
N LEU A 246 -18.57 7.36 -3.63
CA LEU A 246 -19.30 6.65 -4.67
C LEU A 246 -19.11 5.14 -4.57
N LEU A 247 -17.87 4.65 -4.39
CA LEU A 247 -17.61 3.21 -4.26
C LEU A 247 -18.34 2.61 -3.05
N LEU A 248 -18.31 3.28 -1.90
CA LEU A 248 -18.98 2.86 -0.68
C LEU A 248 -20.51 2.86 -0.85
N ASP A 249 -21.08 3.90 -1.45
CA ASP A 249 -22.51 3.99 -1.80
C ASP A 249 -22.95 2.85 -2.74
N ARG A 250 -22.02 2.36 -3.58
CA ARG A 250 -22.26 1.25 -4.50
C ARG A 250 -21.92 -0.12 -3.92
N GLY A 251 -21.53 -0.19 -2.65
CA GLY A 251 -21.33 -1.45 -1.92
C GLY A 251 -19.89 -1.90 -1.77
N ALA A 252 -18.90 -1.01 -1.95
CA ALA A 252 -17.55 -1.27 -1.49
C ALA A 252 -17.57 -1.44 0.04
N HIS A 253 -16.79 -2.38 0.54
CA HIS A 253 -16.73 -2.67 1.96
C HIS A 253 -15.88 -1.62 2.68
N PRO A 254 -16.36 -1.00 3.79
CA PRO A 254 -15.63 0.09 4.45
C PRO A 254 -14.39 -0.40 5.20
N GLU A 255 -14.30 -1.69 5.54
CA GLU A 255 -13.08 -2.27 6.09
C GLU A 255 -12.11 -2.65 4.96
N ASP A 256 -11.35 -1.67 4.51
CA ASP A 256 -10.24 -1.83 3.56
C ASP A 256 -8.90 -1.75 4.30
N GLN A 257 -8.33 -2.92 4.63
CA GLN A 257 -7.12 -3.00 5.47
C GLN A 257 -5.90 -2.31 4.83
N GLN A 258 -5.78 -2.34 3.51
CA GLN A 258 -4.67 -1.69 2.82
C GLN A 258 -4.83 -0.17 2.82
N THR A 259 -6.04 0.38 2.66
CA THR A 259 -6.31 1.82 2.84
C THR A 259 -5.94 2.26 4.25
N LEU A 260 -6.42 1.55 5.27
CA LEU A 260 -6.14 1.89 6.66
C LEU A 260 -4.63 1.87 6.94
N TYR A 261 -3.90 0.89 6.39
CA TYR A 261 -2.45 0.86 6.46
C TYR A 261 -1.81 2.05 5.73
N ASN A 262 -2.13 2.27 4.46
CA ASN A 262 -1.54 3.29 3.61
C ASN A 262 -1.72 4.71 4.16
N ARG A 263 -2.86 4.96 4.80
CA ARG A 263 -3.25 6.29 5.27
C ARG A 263 -2.85 6.55 6.73
N MET A 264 -2.30 5.55 7.45
CA MET A 264 -1.90 5.74 8.85
C MET A 264 -0.63 6.60 9.01
N PHE A 265 0.22 6.67 7.99
CA PHE A 265 1.55 7.30 8.07
C PHE A 265 1.53 8.84 8.24
N ARG A 266 0.36 9.47 8.11
CA ARG A 266 0.17 10.93 8.16
C ARG A 266 -1.01 11.26 9.08
N PRO A 267 -1.09 12.48 9.64
CA PRO A 267 -2.11 12.85 10.63
C PRO A 267 -3.52 13.02 10.04
N GLY A 268 -3.69 13.12 8.72
CA GLY A 268 -5.00 13.34 8.12
C GLY A 268 -5.94 12.14 8.27
N ASP A 269 -7.17 12.38 8.70
CA ASP A 269 -8.16 11.35 9.06
C ASP A 269 -9.42 11.33 8.18
N ASP A 270 -9.44 12.10 7.10
CA ASP A 270 -10.55 12.16 6.13
C ASP A 270 -11.05 10.78 5.66
N HIS A 271 -10.14 9.85 5.38
CA HIS A 271 -10.47 8.47 5.04
C HIS A 271 -11.15 7.72 6.19
N LEU A 272 -10.72 7.90 7.44
CA LEU A 272 -11.35 7.27 8.61
C LEU A 272 -12.75 7.83 8.82
N GLU A 273 -12.92 9.15 8.75
CA GLU A 273 -14.22 9.81 8.86
C GLU A 273 -15.22 9.25 7.85
N LEU A 274 -14.81 9.15 6.59
CA LEU A 274 -15.64 8.59 5.53
C LEU A 274 -15.94 7.10 5.77
N LEU A 275 -14.92 6.27 6.05
CA LEU A 275 -15.13 4.84 6.27
C LEU A 275 -16.01 4.57 7.49
N PHE A 276 -15.90 5.35 8.56
CA PHE A 276 -16.78 5.27 9.73
C PHE A 276 -18.22 5.68 9.40
N ALA A 277 -18.41 6.72 8.59
CA ALA A 277 -19.75 7.09 8.09
C ALA A 277 -20.43 5.95 7.32
N HIS A 278 -19.64 5.07 6.69
CA HIS A 278 -20.10 3.87 6.00
C HIS A 278 -20.04 2.57 6.83
N GLY A 279 -19.78 2.66 8.14
CA GLY A 279 -19.91 1.53 9.06
C GLY A 279 -18.64 0.71 9.33
N LEU A 280 -17.45 1.27 9.08
CA LEU A 280 -16.18 0.67 9.48
C LEU A 280 -16.23 0.14 10.92
N GLY A 281 -15.85 -1.13 11.10
CA GLY A 281 -15.84 -1.84 12.36
C GLY A 281 -17.19 -2.31 12.91
N ARG A 282 -18.30 -2.06 12.18
CA ARG A 282 -19.67 -2.47 12.56
C ARG A 282 -20.35 -3.36 11.52
N VAL A 283 -19.63 -3.72 10.48
CA VAL A 283 -20.12 -4.53 9.36
C VAL A 283 -19.65 -5.98 9.47
N GLU A 284 -20.42 -6.89 8.88
CA GLU A 284 -20.01 -8.30 8.75
C GLU A 284 -18.73 -8.45 7.92
N PRO A 285 -17.99 -9.56 8.05
CA PRO A 285 -16.77 -9.77 7.27
C PRO A 285 -16.96 -9.57 5.75
N GLY A 286 -16.15 -8.67 5.20
CA GLY A 286 -16.17 -8.31 3.79
C GLY A 286 -15.84 -9.47 2.84
N PRO A 287 -16.03 -9.28 1.53
CA PRO A 287 -15.80 -10.32 0.53
C PRO A 287 -14.39 -10.93 0.58
N TRP A 288 -13.38 -10.11 0.82
CA TRP A 288 -11.99 -10.56 0.93
C TRP A 288 -11.74 -11.37 2.20
N HIS A 289 -12.29 -10.99 3.34
CA HIS A 289 -12.15 -11.76 4.58
C HIS A 289 -12.78 -13.14 4.44
N ARG A 290 -13.99 -13.21 3.84
CA ARG A 290 -14.64 -14.49 3.53
C ARG A 290 -13.85 -15.35 2.54
N ARG A 291 -13.11 -14.72 1.62
CA ARG A 291 -12.30 -15.39 0.61
C ARG A 291 -10.98 -15.92 1.17
N LEU A 292 -10.26 -15.11 1.95
CA LEU A 292 -8.88 -15.38 2.37
C LEU A 292 -8.79 -15.98 3.78
N GLY A 293 -9.83 -15.84 4.60
CA GLY A 293 -9.91 -16.41 5.94
C GLY A 293 -8.73 -15.98 6.83
N GLU A 294 -8.07 -16.94 7.47
CA GLU A 294 -6.98 -16.70 8.44
C GLU A 294 -5.73 -16.04 7.85
N ALA A 295 -5.62 -15.91 6.52
CA ALA A 295 -4.53 -15.17 5.90
C ALA A 295 -4.67 -13.65 6.11
N MET A 296 -5.91 -13.17 6.25
CA MET A 296 -6.18 -11.78 6.55
C MET A 296 -6.03 -11.51 8.04
N GLU A 297 -5.65 -10.27 8.33
CA GLU A 297 -5.56 -9.80 9.70
C GLU A 297 -6.94 -9.76 10.38
N THR A 298 -6.98 -10.02 11.69
CA THR A 298 -8.19 -9.85 12.49
C THR A 298 -8.47 -8.37 12.75
N GLN A 299 -9.73 -8.02 12.97
CA GLN A 299 -10.12 -6.64 13.32
C GLN A 299 -9.36 -6.09 14.54
N GLU A 300 -9.15 -6.93 15.57
CA GLU A 300 -8.36 -6.58 16.76
C GLU A 300 -6.92 -6.17 16.41
N GLN A 301 -6.26 -6.94 15.54
CA GLN A 301 -4.88 -6.66 15.14
C GLN A 301 -4.80 -5.42 14.25
N MET A 302 -5.77 -5.23 13.36
CA MET A 302 -5.90 -4.02 12.55
C MET A 302 -6.02 -2.77 13.45
N TRP A 303 -6.89 -2.82 14.46
CA TRP A 303 -7.03 -1.71 15.41
C TRP A 303 -5.80 -1.49 16.27
N ALA A 304 -5.20 -2.56 16.78
CA ALA A 304 -3.94 -2.46 17.53
C ALA A 304 -2.86 -1.73 16.72
N ARG A 305 -2.79 -1.97 15.39
CA ARG A 305 -1.87 -1.23 14.51
C ARG A 305 -2.25 0.25 14.40
N GLN A 306 -3.51 0.57 14.12
CA GLN A 306 -3.95 1.97 13.97
C GLN A 306 -3.70 2.78 15.25
N VAL A 307 -4.08 2.22 16.39
CA VAL A 307 -3.90 2.84 17.71
C VAL A 307 -2.42 2.95 18.07
N GLY A 308 -1.65 1.87 17.87
CA GLY A 308 -0.21 1.86 18.13
C GLY A 308 0.52 2.92 17.31
N TRP A 309 0.26 2.95 16.00
CA TRP A 309 0.87 3.95 15.11
C TRP A 309 0.51 5.37 15.52
N ALA A 310 -0.78 5.64 15.77
CA ALA A 310 -1.25 6.96 16.18
C ALA A 310 -0.59 7.43 17.49
N ALA A 311 -0.47 6.53 18.48
CA ALA A 311 0.17 6.83 19.76
C ALA A 311 1.67 7.10 19.60
N GLU A 312 2.39 6.25 18.86
CA GLU A 312 3.84 6.40 18.60
C GLU A 312 4.18 7.67 17.82
N HIS A 313 3.26 8.14 16.97
CA HIS A 313 3.47 9.30 16.10
C HIS A 313 2.76 10.57 16.59
N GLY A 314 2.18 10.56 17.79
CA GLY A 314 1.56 11.74 18.39
C GLY A 314 0.26 12.20 17.71
N PHE A 315 -0.42 11.32 16.98
CA PHE A 315 -1.70 11.63 16.31
C PHE A 315 -2.86 11.53 17.31
N ALA A 316 -2.89 12.47 18.27
CA ALA A 316 -3.89 12.49 19.33
C ALA A 316 -5.32 12.60 18.80
N ASP A 317 -5.54 13.42 17.77
CA ASP A 317 -6.87 13.60 17.15
C ASP A 317 -7.39 12.28 16.55
N ARG A 318 -6.53 11.50 15.89
CA ARG A 318 -6.87 10.15 15.42
C ARG A 318 -7.30 9.24 16.57
N LEU A 319 -6.59 9.25 17.70
CA LEU A 319 -6.97 8.43 18.85
C LEU A 319 -8.34 8.84 19.43
N VAL A 320 -8.64 10.14 19.44
CA VAL A 320 -9.97 10.63 19.80
C VAL A 320 -11.02 10.09 18.83
N LEU A 321 -10.81 10.27 17.52
CA LEU A 321 -11.71 9.77 16.48
C LEU A 321 -11.97 8.26 16.61
N LEU A 322 -10.90 7.46 16.74
CA LEU A 322 -11.01 6.01 16.95
C LEU A 322 -11.84 5.68 18.19
N GLY A 323 -11.59 6.37 19.31
CA GLY A 323 -12.32 6.20 20.57
C GLY A 323 -13.81 6.56 20.47
N GLU A 324 -14.14 7.66 19.79
CA GLU A 324 -15.53 8.08 19.53
C GLU A 324 -16.33 7.04 18.74
N HIS A 325 -15.64 6.28 17.88
CA HIS A 325 -16.25 5.21 17.09
C HIS A 325 -16.24 3.83 17.78
N GLY A 326 -15.72 3.74 19.01
CA GLY A 326 -15.77 2.55 19.86
C GLY A 326 -14.54 1.63 19.74
N VAL A 327 -13.44 2.12 19.16
CA VAL A 327 -12.16 1.41 19.19
C VAL A 327 -11.51 1.63 20.56
N ASP A 328 -11.02 0.54 21.17
CA ASP A 328 -10.32 0.63 22.45
C ASP A 328 -8.95 1.29 22.27
N VAL A 329 -8.85 2.53 22.75
CA VAL A 329 -7.60 3.31 22.80
C VAL A 329 -7.04 3.39 24.22
N SER A 330 -7.58 2.62 25.16
CA SER A 330 -7.13 2.65 26.54
C SER A 330 -5.73 2.05 26.69
N GLY A 331 -4.94 2.59 27.62
CA GLY A 331 -3.62 2.06 27.93
C GLY A 331 -2.49 2.45 26.98
N VAL A 332 -2.76 3.19 25.90
CA VAL A 332 -1.68 3.76 25.06
C VAL A 332 -1.20 5.10 25.60
N LYS A 333 0.11 5.31 25.53
CA LYS A 333 0.73 6.59 25.86
C LYS A 333 1.07 7.30 24.56
N VAL A 334 0.44 8.46 24.33
CA VAL A 334 0.79 9.31 23.20
C VAL A 334 2.21 9.83 23.39
N VAL A 335 3.05 9.59 22.40
CA VAL A 335 4.38 10.19 22.33
C VAL A 335 4.18 11.64 21.91
N GLU A 336 4.46 12.55 22.83
CA GLU A 336 4.52 13.98 22.51
C GLU A 336 5.72 14.19 21.58
N GLN A 337 5.44 14.65 20.36
CA GLN A 337 6.49 14.90 19.39
C GLN A 337 7.21 16.20 19.74
N SER A 338 8.14 16.13 20.69
CA SER A 338 9.02 17.25 21.02
C SER A 338 10.02 17.48 19.90
N LEU A 339 10.34 18.74 19.64
CA LEU A 339 11.53 19.07 18.87
C LEU A 339 12.78 18.58 19.62
N PRO A 340 13.84 18.17 18.91
CA PRO A 340 15.12 17.93 19.57
C PRO A 340 15.59 19.22 20.27
N GLU A 341 16.30 19.07 21.39
CA GLU A 341 16.85 20.23 22.12
C GLU A 341 17.81 21.03 21.23
N ASP A 342 18.58 20.33 20.39
CA ASP A 342 19.37 20.91 19.30
C ASP A 342 18.74 20.53 17.94
N PRO A 343 18.19 21.48 17.16
CA PRO A 343 17.62 21.21 15.83
C PRO A 343 18.64 20.71 14.80
N ASN A 344 19.94 20.78 15.12
CA ASN A 344 21.05 20.32 14.28
C ASN A 344 21.68 19.00 14.75
N GLU A 345 21.10 18.36 15.77
CA GLU A 345 21.55 17.03 16.22
C GLU A 345 21.47 16.01 15.07
N LEU A 346 22.49 15.16 14.98
CA LEU A 346 22.59 14.08 14.01
C LEU A 346 22.15 12.76 14.64
N ASP A 347 21.31 12.01 13.94
CA ASP A 347 20.95 10.65 14.31
C ASP A 347 22.08 9.63 14.04
N ALA A 348 21.79 8.34 14.26
CA ALA A 348 22.75 7.26 14.05
C ALA A 348 23.19 7.12 12.58
N GLU A 349 22.38 7.60 11.64
CA GLU A 349 22.61 7.63 10.20
C GLU A 349 23.29 8.93 9.75
N GLY A 350 23.55 9.86 10.68
CA GLY A 350 24.20 11.15 10.42
C GLY A 350 23.26 12.18 9.79
N SER A 351 21.94 12.03 9.94
CA SER A 351 20.92 12.94 9.39
C SER A 351 20.30 13.81 10.49
N THR A 352 19.88 15.03 10.15
CA THR A 352 19.15 15.93 11.08
C THR A 352 17.64 15.70 11.04
N ALA A 353 16.91 16.18 12.05
CA ALA A 353 15.44 16.20 12.02
C ALA A 353 14.88 16.91 10.78
N LEU A 354 15.59 17.91 10.24
CA LEU A 354 15.19 18.62 9.02
C LEU A 354 15.30 17.74 7.77
N HIS A 355 16.24 16.80 7.69
CA HIS A 355 16.32 15.82 6.60
C HIS A 355 15.07 14.95 6.56
N HIS A 356 14.67 14.39 7.72
CA HIS A 356 13.49 13.55 7.83
C HIS A 356 12.20 14.31 7.51
N ALA A 357 12.06 15.53 8.02
CA ALA A 357 10.91 16.38 7.70
C ALA A 357 10.85 16.73 6.21
N ALA A 358 12.01 17.01 5.59
CA ALA A 358 12.13 17.32 4.16
C ALA A 358 11.78 16.12 3.27
N TRP A 359 12.23 14.92 3.61
CA TRP A 359 11.83 13.68 2.92
C TRP A 359 10.33 13.39 3.04
N ALA A 360 9.79 13.58 4.24
CA ALA A 360 8.38 13.35 4.52
C ALA A 360 7.46 14.40 3.86
N GLY A 361 7.99 15.57 3.50
CA GLY A 361 7.23 16.73 3.05
C GLY A 361 6.46 17.42 4.18
N ASP A 362 6.88 17.26 5.45
CA ASP A 362 6.23 17.85 6.62
C ASP A 362 6.57 19.33 6.74
N LEU A 363 5.91 20.16 5.93
CA LEU A 363 6.16 21.61 5.86
C LEU A 363 6.02 22.31 7.21
N TYR A 364 5.11 21.84 8.06
CA TYR A 364 4.91 22.39 9.39
C TYR A 364 6.15 22.12 10.26
N ARG A 365 6.59 20.86 10.37
CA ARG A 365 7.84 20.55 11.09
C ARG A 365 9.03 21.28 10.50
N MET A 366 9.15 21.33 9.18
CA MET A 366 10.25 22.02 8.53
C MET A 366 10.28 23.49 8.95
N ARG A 367 9.12 24.17 8.94
CA ARG A 367 9.03 25.56 9.40
C ARG A 367 9.42 25.69 10.87
N VAL A 368 8.88 24.84 11.74
CA VAL A 368 9.18 24.87 13.17
C VAL A 368 10.67 24.61 13.45
N LEU A 369 11.29 23.66 12.76
CA LEU A 369 12.72 23.35 12.89
C LEU A 369 13.59 24.51 12.39
N LEU A 370 13.23 25.10 11.25
CA LEU A 370 13.93 26.28 10.71
C LEU A 370 13.80 27.48 11.66
N ASP A 371 12.60 27.72 12.22
CA ASP A 371 12.36 28.78 13.20
C ASP A 371 13.11 28.53 14.51
N ALA A 372 13.38 27.27 14.86
CA ALA A 372 14.21 26.87 16.00
C ALA A 372 15.73 26.96 15.73
N GLY A 373 16.16 27.25 14.50
CA GLY A 373 17.58 27.39 14.14
C GLY A 373 18.21 26.16 13.47
N ALA A 374 17.41 25.26 12.88
CA ALA A 374 17.93 24.20 12.03
C ALA A 374 18.70 24.76 10.83
N ASP A 375 19.92 24.26 10.59
CA ASP A 375 20.78 24.60 9.48
C ASP A 375 20.46 23.70 8.26
N PRO A 376 19.86 24.25 7.19
CA PRO A 376 19.50 23.49 6.00
C PRO A 376 20.70 23.13 5.10
N SER A 377 21.93 23.49 5.49
CA SER A 377 23.16 23.20 4.75
C SER A 377 23.90 21.95 5.24
N ILE A 378 23.53 21.42 6.41
CA ILE A 378 24.11 20.18 6.94
C ILE A 378 23.87 19.04 5.95
N THR A 379 24.89 18.23 5.71
CA THR A 379 24.82 17.06 4.86
C THR A 379 24.74 15.79 5.68
N ASP A 380 23.91 14.84 5.25
CA ASP A 380 23.81 13.52 5.86
C ASP A 380 25.13 12.72 5.75
N GLY A 381 25.32 11.75 6.65
CA GLY A 381 26.54 10.93 6.71
C GLY A 381 26.64 9.83 5.64
N ARG A 382 25.52 9.44 5.00
CA ARG A 382 25.44 8.27 4.11
C ARG A 382 25.70 8.63 2.64
N PHE A 383 25.15 9.75 2.18
CA PHE A 383 25.18 10.20 0.80
C PHE A 383 25.77 11.61 0.66
N GLY A 384 26.02 12.31 1.77
CA GLY A 384 26.46 13.70 1.73
C GLY A 384 25.40 14.63 1.13
N SER A 385 24.12 14.28 1.26
CA SER A 385 23.01 15.06 0.73
C SER A 385 22.45 16.00 1.80
N THR A 386 21.95 17.17 1.40
CA THR A 386 21.30 18.14 2.31
C THR A 386 19.82 17.81 2.50
N PRO A 387 19.10 18.43 3.44
CA PRO A 387 17.64 18.32 3.50
C PRO A 387 16.97 18.70 2.17
N LEU A 388 17.53 19.67 1.43
CA LEU A 388 17.03 20.03 0.11
C LEU A 388 17.22 18.88 -0.88
N GLY A 389 18.38 18.23 -0.88
CA GLY A 389 18.63 17.06 -1.71
C GLY A 389 17.70 15.89 -1.37
N TRP A 390 17.37 15.68 -0.09
CA TRP A 390 16.38 14.70 0.34
C TRP A 390 14.97 15.06 -0.17
N ALA A 391 14.55 16.31 -0.03
CA ALA A 391 13.27 16.78 -0.58
C ALA A 391 13.19 16.63 -2.10
N GLU A 392 14.24 17.00 -2.84
CA GLU A 392 14.29 16.86 -4.30
C GLU A 392 14.25 15.39 -4.73
N HIS A 393 15.01 14.52 -4.06
CA HIS A 393 15.01 13.09 -4.32
C HIS A 393 13.65 12.44 -4.02
N ALA A 394 12.97 12.87 -2.95
CA ALA A 394 11.63 12.42 -2.58
C ALA A 394 10.51 13.13 -3.38
N TYR A 395 10.85 13.97 -4.36
CA TYR A 395 9.92 14.78 -5.16
C TYR A 395 9.03 15.74 -4.35
N GLN A 396 9.45 16.14 -3.14
CA GLN A 396 8.74 17.06 -2.25
C GLN A 396 8.97 18.52 -2.68
N SER A 397 8.29 18.95 -3.75
CA SER A 397 8.52 20.24 -4.39
C SER A 397 8.33 21.44 -3.45
N GLU A 398 7.27 21.46 -2.63
CA GLU A 398 7.02 22.55 -1.67
C GLU A 398 8.07 22.58 -0.55
N ALA A 399 8.52 21.41 -0.10
CA ALA A 399 9.60 21.28 0.87
C ALA A 399 10.92 21.78 0.29
N ALA A 400 11.20 21.41 -0.97
CA ALA A 400 12.36 21.89 -1.71
C ALA A 400 12.32 23.42 -1.89
N ASP A 401 11.16 23.99 -2.23
CA ASP A 401 10.99 25.43 -2.37
C ASP A 401 11.15 26.18 -1.04
N LEU A 402 10.61 25.63 0.06
CA LEU A 402 10.83 26.14 1.41
C LEU A 402 12.34 26.19 1.76
N LEU A 403 13.07 25.12 1.46
CA LEU A 403 14.50 25.02 1.75
C LEU A 403 15.36 25.89 0.83
N ARG A 404 15.00 26.03 -0.44
CA ARG A 404 15.63 27.00 -1.36
C ARG A 404 15.45 28.44 -0.85
N GLY A 405 14.25 28.76 -0.36
CA GLY A 405 13.96 30.04 0.29
C GLY A 405 14.82 30.28 1.53
N ALA A 406 14.98 29.27 2.39
CA ALA A 406 15.77 29.36 3.61
C ALA A 406 17.28 29.62 3.34
N ARG A 407 17.85 29.03 2.27
CA ARG A 407 19.26 29.25 1.89
C ARG A 407 19.56 30.69 1.46
N ASN A 408 18.58 31.41 0.94
CA ASN A 408 18.78 32.78 0.42
C ASN A 408 18.75 33.86 1.52
N VAL A 409 18.27 33.54 2.73
CA VAL A 409 18.17 34.51 3.83
C VAL A 409 19.46 34.61 4.66
N GLY A 410 20.33 33.59 4.60
CA GLY A 410 21.58 33.52 5.38
C GLY A 410 22.80 34.22 4.77
N HIS A 411 22.67 34.95 3.66
CA HIS A 411 23.81 35.60 2.96
C HIS A 411 23.79 37.15 2.97
N ASP A 412 22.76 37.77 3.55
CA ASP A 412 22.60 39.25 3.59
C ASP A 412 22.72 39.82 5.02
N GLY A 413 23.59 39.24 5.86
CA GLY A 413 23.83 39.66 7.26
C GLY A 413 25.22 40.25 7.49
#